data_AF-A0A2G9M031-F1
#
_entry.id   AF-A0A2G9M031-F1
#
_cell.length_a   1.000
_cell.length_b   1.000
_cell.length_c   1.000
_cell.angle_alpha   90.00
_cell.angle_beta   90.00
_cell.angle_gamma   90.00
#
_symmetry.space_group_name_H-M   'P 1'
#
loop_
_entity.id
_entity.type
_entity.pdbx_description
1 polymer ?
#
loop_
_entity_poly.entity_id
_entity_poly.type
_entity_poly.pdbx_seq_one_letter_code
_entity_poly.pdbx_strand_id
1 'polypeptide(L)'
;MENHHLSITTVHKIYIVIASLSCLMGENIPKRVWKIMRCPLCGGLLSRTADIAKCTGCSDEYNFSDKGQLDLRLRRKKQYQLQFELGAELLPNGFDFKTLQKNPTPEVDFTGLKTPWHLTEELMSYFPKARSNESIMLDIGCGSTVHREICEHAGFSYVGFDYNSSETPILGDAHALPFKDNSFEFILSIAVLEHIQNPFIMMKEAYRVLKPDGRFIGSVAFLEPFHGNSFYHHSHLGIFNSLKFAGFEIQRISPSPGWNALIAEASMCLFPGLPHRLSEFLIQPLNLFHRFWWRLAYAITHAYNVSESYRLLSNSGAFYFIATKKEKNTPLKNTS
;
A
#
# COMPACT_ATOMS: atom_id res chain seq x y z
N MET A 1 45.56 9.33 -51.38
CA MET A 1 45.08 8.01 -50.88
C MET A 1 43.99 8.32 -49.87
N GLU A 2 42.84 8.86 -50.26
CA GLU A 2 41.81 8.27 -51.14
C GLU A 2 41.24 6.96 -50.61
N ASN A 3 39.91 7.03 -50.36
CA ASN A 3 38.88 5.99 -50.45
C ASN A 3 38.67 5.09 -49.21
N HIS A 4 37.45 4.75 -48.79
CA HIS A 4 36.09 5.21 -49.09
C HIS A 4 35.14 4.49 -48.10
N HIS A 5 34.12 5.23 -47.63
CA HIS A 5 32.71 4.86 -47.46
C HIS A 5 32.24 3.44 -47.08
N LEU A 6 31.33 3.39 -46.10
CA LEU A 6 29.92 2.92 -46.21
C LEU A 6 29.22 3.21 -44.85
N SER A 7 28.45 4.29 -44.68
CA SER A 7 27.03 4.48 -45.04
C SER A 7 26.05 3.53 -44.32
N ILE A 8 25.46 3.99 -43.21
CA ILE A 8 24.10 3.59 -42.81
C ILE A 8 23.31 4.86 -42.54
N THR A 9 22.52 5.21 -43.54
CA THR A 9 21.54 6.29 -43.58
C THR A 9 20.20 5.80 -43.04
N THR A 10 19.53 6.68 -42.30
CA THR A 10 18.06 6.85 -42.32
C THR A 10 17.18 5.84 -41.57
N VAL A 11 17.07 5.99 -40.23
CA VAL A 11 15.77 5.86 -39.49
C VAL A 11 15.87 6.63 -38.15
N HIS A 12 16.10 7.95 -38.11
CA HIS A 12 16.07 8.71 -36.85
C HIS A 12 15.70 10.20 -37.06
N LYS A 13 14.64 10.45 -37.83
CA LYS A 13 13.93 11.74 -37.82
C LYS A 13 12.44 11.48 -37.96
N ILE A 14 11.67 12.29 -37.26
CA ILE A 14 10.20 12.32 -37.15
C ILE A 14 9.66 11.55 -35.93
N TYR A 15 9.99 12.03 -34.73
CA TYR A 15 9.06 12.26 -33.60
C TYR A 15 9.74 13.22 -32.62
N ILE A 16 10.17 14.38 -33.13
CA ILE A 16 10.47 15.56 -32.29
C ILE A 16 9.58 16.66 -32.86
N VAL A 17 8.29 16.54 -32.56
CA VAL A 17 7.43 17.72 -32.56
C VAL A 17 7.76 18.44 -31.27
N ILE A 18 8.31 19.62 -31.44
CA ILE A 18 8.57 20.62 -30.43
C ILE A 18 7.25 20.89 -29.70
N ALA A 19 7.07 20.26 -28.55
CA ALA A 19 6.15 20.69 -27.54
C ALA A 19 6.93 21.65 -26.63
N SER A 20 6.94 22.93 -27.03
CA SER A 20 7.18 24.04 -26.12
C SER A 20 6.03 24.05 -25.10
N LEU A 21 6.12 23.19 -24.09
CA LEU A 21 5.39 23.36 -22.84
C LEU A 21 6.39 23.90 -21.83
N SER A 22 6.26 25.19 -21.52
CA SER A 22 6.30 25.61 -20.12
C SER A 22 5.32 24.70 -19.37
N CYS A 23 5.81 23.58 -18.86
CA CYS A 23 5.07 22.66 -18.02
C CYS A 23 4.68 23.47 -16.79
N LEU A 24 3.43 23.94 -16.75
CA LEU A 24 2.92 24.64 -15.59
C LEU A 24 3.06 23.69 -14.40
N MET A 25 3.87 24.10 -13.42
CA MET A 25 4.06 23.36 -12.19
C MET A 25 2.67 23.01 -11.61
N GLY A 26 2.40 21.70 -11.44
CA GLY A 26 1.12 21.20 -10.92
C GLY A 26 0.03 20.79 -11.91
N GLU A 27 0.29 20.69 -13.23
CA GLU A 27 -0.67 20.08 -14.19
C GLU A 27 -0.85 18.55 -14.02
N ASN A 28 0.05 17.89 -13.27
CA ASN A 28 0.03 16.42 -13.10
C ASN A 28 -1.02 15.89 -12.11
N ILE A 29 -1.75 16.75 -11.39
CA ILE A 29 -2.77 16.32 -10.42
C ILE A 29 -4.16 16.52 -11.03
N PRO A 30 -4.96 15.46 -11.24
CA PRO A 30 -6.28 15.57 -11.86
C PRO A 30 -7.23 16.49 -11.07
N LYS A 31 -8.08 17.24 -11.78
CA LYS A 31 -9.07 18.16 -11.17
C LYS A 31 -9.93 17.50 -10.09
N ARG A 32 -10.28 16.22 -10.27
CA ARG A 32 -11.07 15.45 -9.28
C ARG A 32 -10.30 15.20 -7.97
N VAL A 33 -8.99 15.00 -8.05
CA VAL A 33 -8.13 14.84 -6.86
C VAL A 33 -8.00 16.18 -6.13
N TRP A 34 -7.81 17.28 -6.86
CA TRP A 34 -7.80 18.63 -6.27
C TRP A 34 -9.06 18.94 -5.45
N LYS A 35 -10.25 18.52 -5.89
CA LYS A 35 -11.52 18.76 -5.18
C LYS A 35 -11.56 18.10 -3.79
N ILE A 36 -10.89 16.96 -3.63
CA ILE A 36 -10.84 16.24 -2.35
C ILE A 36 -9.64 16.61 -1.49
N MET A 37 -8.64 17.33 -2.04
CA MET A 37 -7.47 17.73 -1.26
C MET A 37 -7.85 18.67 -0.11
N ARG A 38 -7.15 18.51 1.01
CA ARG A 38 -7.32 19.28 2.24
C ARG A 38 -5.96 19.63 2.82
N CYS A 39 -5.91 20.70 3.60
CA CYS A 39 -4.73 21.03 4.39
C CYS A 39 -4.45 19.89 5.38
N PRO A 40 -3.24 19.28 5.37
CA PRO A 40 -2.87 18.20 6.29
C PRO A 40 -2.89 18.64 7.77
N LEU A 41 -2.70 19.93 8.04
CA LEU A 41 -2.69 20.46 9.40
C LEU A 41 -4.09 20.61 9.98
N CYS A 42 -4.95 21.41 9.34
CA CYS A 42 -6.26 21.80 9.89
C CYS A 42 -7.48 21.20 9.18
N GLY A 43 -7.28 20.48 8.06
CA GLY A 43 -8.38 19.95 7.25
C GLY A 43 -9.12 21.00 6.40
N GLY A 44 -8.65 22.25 6.36
CA GLY A 44 -9.23 23.33 5.55
C GLY A 44 -9.07 23.13 4.04
N LEU A 45 -9.79 23.92 3.25
CA LEU A 45 -9.66 23.92 1.79
C LEU A 45 -8.30 24.49 1.37
N LEU A 46 -7.80 24.01 0.23
CA LEU A 46 -6.61 24.54 -0.42
C LEU A 46 -7.03 25.36 -1.65
N SER A 47 -6.68 26.64 -1.67
CA SER A 47 -6.73 27.47 -2.87
C SER A 47 -5.44 27.32 -3.65
N ARG A 48 -5.52 27.10 -4.97
CA ARG A 48 -4.37 26.95 -5.85
C ARG A 48 -4.06 28.27 -6.57
N THR A 49 -2.79 28.65 -6.57
CA THR A 49 -2.22 29.62 -7.52
C THR A 49 -1.27 28.87 -8.48
N ALA A 50 -0.50 29.59 -9.32
CA ALA A 50 0.43 28.96 -10.25
C ALA A 50 1.49 28.10 -9.54
N ASP A 51 2.04 28.61 -8.42
CA ASP A 51 3.24 28.03 -7.80
C ASP A 51 3.02 27.51 -6.37
N ILE A 52 1.87 27.80 -5.77
CA ILE A 52 1.56 27.40 -4.39
C ILE A 52 0.11 26.91 -4.23
N ALA A 53 -0.08 26.02 -3.26
CA ALA A 53 -1.38 25.74 -2.66
C ALA A 53 -1.42 26.35 -1.26
N LYS A 54 -2.40 27.22 -1.01
CA LYS A 54 -2.56 27.92 0.27
C LYS A 54 -3.81 27.44 0.99
N CYS A 55 -3.70 27.15 2.28
CA CYS A 55 -4.85 26.81 3.09
C CYS A 55 -5.69 28.05 3.40
N THR A 56 -7.01 27.96 3.18
CA THR A 56 -7.95 29.05 3.49
C THR A 56 -8.27 29.17 4.98
N GLY A 57 -7.89 28.18 5.79
CA GLY A 57 -8.20 28.12 7.23
C GLY A 57 -7.03 28.52 8.13
N CYS A 58 -5.86 27.91 7.92
CA CYS A 58 -4.69 28.15 8.77
C CYS A 58 -3.56 28.92 8.07
N SER A 59 -3.77 29.33 6.81
CA SER A 59 -2.81 30.06 5.99
C SER A 59 -1.49 29.35 5.68
N ASP A 60 -1.34 28.06 6.03
CA ASP A 60 -0.19 27.26 5.64
C ASP A 60 -0.08 27.23 4.10
N GLU A 61 1.14 27.37 3.60
CA GLU A 61 1.47 27.34 2.18
C GLU A 61 2.26 26.07 1.84
N TYR A 62 1.94 25.49 0.68
CA TYR A 62 2.49 24.25 0.18
C TYR A 62 2.99 24.48 -1.24
N ASN A 63 4.29 24.27 -1.44
CA ASN A 63 4.94 24.54 -2.72
C ASN A 63 4.87 23.33 -3.64
N PHE A 64 4.98 23.57 -4.94
CA PHE A 64 5.35 22.52 -5.88
C PHE A 64 6.88 22.33 -5.88
N SER A 65 7.33 21.09 -6.00
CA SER A 65 8.75 20.79 -6.24
C SER A 65 9.15 21.17 -7.66
N ASP A 66 10.45 21.19 -7.95
CA ASP A 66 10.98 21.39 -9.31
C ASP A 66 10.45 20.36 -10.32
N LYS A 67 10.01 19.19 -9.82
CA LYS A 67 9.39 18.11 -10.60
C LYS A 67 7.87 18.26 -10.74
N GLY A 68 7.30 19.37 -10.27
CA GLY A 68 5.87 19.64 -10.29
C GLY A 68 5.04 18.84 -9.28
N GLN A 69 5.68 18.22 -8.27
CA GLN A 69 4.99 17.47 -7.21
C GLN A 69 4.45 18.44 -6.17
N LEU A 70 3.22 18.27 -5.70
CA LEU A 70 2.70 19.10 -4.62
C LEU A 70 3.16 18.56 -3.26
N ASP A 71 3.93 19.35 -2.52
CA ASP A 71 4.42 18.96 -1.19
C ASP A 71 3.44 19.36 -0.08
N LEU A 72 2.64 18.39 0.36
CA LEU A 72 1.66 18.51 1.45
C LEU A 72 2.20 17.89 2.75
N ARG A 73 3.51 17.84 2.97
CA ARG A 73 4.05 17.51 4.29
C ARG A 73 3.73 18.63 5.29
N LEU A 74 3.62 18.28 6.57
CA LEU A 74 3.29 19.22 7.64
C LEU A 74 4.34 20.34 7.72
N ARG A 75 3.89 21.59 7.69
CA ARG A 75 4.76 22.78 7.81
C ARG A 75 5.11 23.13 9.25
N ARG A 76 4.36 22.55 10.19
CA ARG A 76 4.53 22.70 11.64
C ARG A 76 3.98 21.49 12.36
N LYS A 77 4.37 21.33 13.62
CA LYS A 77 3.96 20.19 14.46
C LYS A 77 2.44 20.13 14.58
N LYS A 78 1.87 18.95 14.32
CA LYS A 78 0.46 18.63 14.54
C LYS A 78 0.36 17.77 15.80
N GLN A 79 -0.52 18.15 16.72
CA GLN A 79 -0.80 17.36 17.91
C GLN A 79 -1.91 16.34 17.60
N TYR A 80 -1.76 15.12 18.11
CA TYR A 80 -2.74 14.05 17.95
C TYR A 80 -2.93 13.36 19.30
N GLN A 81 -4.19 13.11 19.67
CA GLN A 81 -4.53 12.37 20.88
C GLN A 81 -5.19 11.05 20.50
N LEU A 82 -4.67 9.96 21.06
CA LEU A 82 -5.25 8.62 20.95
C LEU A 82 -5.84 8.23 22.31
N GLN A 83 -7.06 7.72 22.28
CA GLN A 83 -7.72 7.13 23.44
C GLN A 83 -7.76 5.61 23.24
N PHE A 84 -7.36 4.87 24.27
CA PHE A 84 -7.38 3.41 24.28
C PHE A 84 -8.30 2.95 25.41
N GLU A 85 -9.10 1.92 25.12
CA GLU A 85 -9.94 1.25 26.10
C GLU A 85 -9.29 -0.10 26.46
N LEU A 86 -9.20 -0.38 27.76
CA LEU A 86 -8.65 -1.63 28.27
C LEU A 86 -9.77 -2.62 28.57
N GLY A 87 -9.49 -3.93 28.43
CA GLY A 87 -10.46 -5.00 28.70
C GLY A 87 -11.33 -5.41 27.51
N ALA A 88 -11.06 -4.88 26.31
CA ALA A 88 -11.66 -5.38 25.08
C ALA A 88 -11.16 -6.79 24.72
N GLU A 89 -12.01 -7.58 24.06
CA GLU A 89 -11.63 -8.88 23.50
C GLU A 89 -10.48 -8.70 22.50
N LEU A 90 -9.36 -9.41 22.73
CA LEU A 90 -8.14 -9.26 21.92
C LEU A 90 -8.33 -9.72 20.47
N LEU A 91 -9.05 -10.82 20.28
CA LEU A 91 -9.40 -11.39 18.99
C LEU A 91 -10.80 -11.99 19.07
N PRO A 92 -11.67 -11.75 18.08
CA PRO A 92 -12.95 -12.43 17.99
C PRO A 92 -12.75 -13.95 17.99
N ASN A 93 -13.56 -14.66 18.78
CA ASN A 93 -13.60 -16.12 18.74
C ASN A 93 -13.69 -16.65 17.30
N GLY A 94 -12.73 -17.49 16.92
CA GLY A 94 -12.70 -18.16 15.61
C GLY A 94 -12.11 -17.36 14.45
N PHE A 95 -11.55 -16.16 14.68
CA PHE A 95 -10.81 -15.46 13.62
C PHE A 95 -9.54 -16.26 13.25
N ASP A 96 -9.46 -16.72 11.99
CA ASP A 96 -8.31 -17.48 11.49
C ASP A 96 -7.38 -16.62 10.62
N PHE A 97 -6.08 -16.94 10.71
CA PHE A 97 -5.01 -16.32 9.94
C PHE A 97 -4.51 -17.26 8.84
N LYS A 98 -5.43 -17.97 8.18
CA LYS A 98 -5.08 -18.90 7.11
C LYS A 98 -4.48 -18.17 5.91
N THR A 99 -3.76 -18.92 5.09
CA THR A 99 -3.23 -18.41 3.82
C THR A 99 -4.34 -17.93 2.91
N LEU A 100 -4.08 -16.79 2.28
CA LEU A 100 -4.99 -16.16 1.35
C LEU A 100 -5.16 -17.08 0.14
N GLN A 101 -6.39 -17.51 -0.08
CA GLN A 101 -6.78 -18.20 -1.29
C GLN A 101 -7.31 -17.18 -2.29
N LYS A 102 -7.14 -17.46 -3.59
CA LYS A 102 -7.73 -16.65 -4.66
C LYS A 102 -9.24 -16.52 -4.41
N ASN A 103 -9.74 -15.29 -4.48
CA ASN A 103 -11.15 -14.99 -4.35
C ASN A 103 -11.92 -15.80 -5.42
N PRO A 104 -12.91 -16.63 -5.04
CA PRO A 104 -13.67 -17.42 -6.00
C PRO A 104 -14.53 -16.56 -6.94
N THR A 105 -14.83 -15.33 -6.54
CA THR A 105 -15.63 -14.37 -7.31
C THR A 105 -14.90 -13.02 -7.38
N PRO A 106 -13.79 -12.93 -8.14
CA PRO A 106 -13.05 -11.69 -8.27
C PRO A 106 -13.89 -10.65 -9.04
N GLU A 107 -13.86 -9.40 -8.59
CA GLU A 107 -14.58 -8.30 -9.25
C GLU A 107 -13.87 -7.80 -10.52
N VAL A 108 -12.55 -8.04 -10.59
CA VAL A 108 -11.68 -7.62 -11.68
C VAL A 108 -10.90 -8.83 -12.19
N ASP A 109 -10.90 -9.02 -13.51
CA ASP A 109 -10.09 -10.03 -14.17
C ASP A 109 -8.71 -9.45 -14.52
N PHE A 110 -7.67 -9.98 -13.89
CA PHE A 110 -6.27 -9.62 -14.14
C PHE A 110 -5.54 -10.65 -15.01
N THR A 111 -6.24 -11.62 -15.59
CA THR A 111 -5.64 -12.65 -16.43
C THR A 111 -4.88 -12.02 -17.60
N GLY A 112 -3.61 -12.42 -17.77
CA GLY A 112 -2.74 -11.90 -18.83
C GLY A 112 -1.97 -10.63 -18.47
N LEU A 113 -2.24 -10.01 -17.32
CA LEU A 113 -1.42 -8.92 -16.80
C LEU A 113 -0.26 -9.45 -15.96
N LYS A 114 0.86 -8.72 -15.99
CA LYS A 114 2.00 -9.03 -15.14
C LYS A 114 1.72 -8.59 -13.71
N THR A 115 1.75 -9.51 -12.76
CA THR A 115 1.68 -9.21 -11.33
C THR A 115 2.85 -8.30 -10.92
N PRO A 116 2.58 -7.09 -10.39
CA PRO A 116 3.63 -6.21 -9.89
C PRO A 116 4.41 -6.85 -8.74
N TRP A 117 5.65 -6.40 -8.56
CA TRP A 117 6.45 -6.76 -7.41
C TRP A 117 5.71 -6.38 -6.10
N HIS A 118 5.88 -7.18 -5.05
CA HIS A 118 5.15 -7.12 -3.77
C HIS A 118 3.64 -7.47 -3.78
N LEU A 119 3.05 -7.77 -4.93
CA LEU A 119 1.69 -8.30 -5.02
C LEU A 119 1.68 -9.78 -5.39
N THR A 120 0.55 -10.44 -5.13
CA THR A 120 0.28 -11.81 -5.60
C THR A 120 -1.06 -11.85 -6.31
N GLU A 121 -1.29 -12.86 -7.14
CA GLU A 121 -2.58 -13.07 -7.80
C GLU A 121 -3.72 -13.25 -6.79
N GLU A 122 -3.44 -13.94 -5.68
CA GLU A 122 -4.42 -14.13 -4.60
C GLU A 122 -4.80 -12.78 -4.00
N LEU A 123 -3.85 -11.90 -3.69
CA LEU A 123 -4.16 -10.58 -3.15
C LEU A 123 -4.91 -9.70 -4.17
N MET A 124 -4.46 -9.72 -5.43
CA MET A 124 -5.10 -8.97 -6.52
C MET A 124 -6.53 -9.43 -6.79
N SER A 125 -6.86 -10.70 -6.57
CA SER A 125 -8.24 -11.21 -6.74
C SER A 125 -9.26 -10.59 -5.78
N TYR A 126 -8.81 -9.89 -4.74
CA TYR A 126 -9.66 -9.11 -3.83
C TYR A 126 -9.69 -7.61 -4.18
N PHE A 127 -9.07 -7.16 -5.26
CA PHE A 127 -9.18 -5.76 -5.66
C PHE A 127 -10.64 -5.47 -6.07
N PRO A 128 -11.22 -4.36 -5.57
CA PRO A 128 -12.58 -3.99 -5.95
C PRO A 128 -12.60 -3.48 -7.40
N LYS A 129 -13.75 -3.55 -8.07
CA LYS A 129 -13.94 -2.85 -9.33
C LYS A 129 -14.42 -1.42 -9.06
N ALA A 130 -13.94 -0.46 -9.84
CA ALA A 130 -14.45 0.90 -9.80
C ALA A 130 -15.96 0.94 -10.04
N ARG A 131 -16.69 1.66 -9.18
CA ARG A 131 -18.15 1.82 -9.28
C ARG A 131 -18.56 2.75 -10.43
N SER A 132 -17.67 3.64 -10.85
CA SER A 132 -17.90 4.62 -11.91
C SER A 132 -16.58 5.16 -12.47
N ASN A 133 -16.64 5.92 -13.57
CA ASN A 133 -15.47 6.61 -14.13
C ASN A 133 -14.91 7.75 -13.23
N GLU A 134 -15.61 8.09 -12.15
CA GLU A 134 -15.17 9.06 -11.14
C GLU A 134 -14.58 8.38 -9.89
N SER A 135 -14.58 7.05 -9.85
CA SER A 135 -14.00 6.27 -8.75
C SER A 135 -12.50 6.53 -8.66
N ILE A 136 -12.04 6.85 -7.46
CA ILE A 136 -10.64 7.14 -7.16
C ILE A 136 -10.13 6.16 -6.11
N MET A 137 -8.86 5.79 -6.27
CA MET A 137 -8.13 4.97 -5.32
C MET A 137 -6.87 5.70 -4.83
N LEU A 138 -6.41 5.36 -3.63
CA LEU A 138 -5.21 5.90 -3.02
C LEU A 138 -4.17 4.78 -2.83
N ASP A 139 -2.96 4.98 -3.34
CA ASP A 139 -1.81 4.13 -3.08
C ASP A 139 -0.88 4.85 -2.09
N ILE A 140 -0.95 4.45 -0.81
CA ILE A 140 -0.18 5.06 0.28
C ILE A 140 1.19 4.39 0.33
N GLY A 141 2.25 5.18 0.22
CA GLY A 141 3.63 4.71 0.10
C GLY A 141 3.90 4.10 -1.27
N CYS A 142 3.44 4.77 -2.33
CA CYS A 142 3.44 4.21 -3.68
C CYS A 142 4.84 3.97 -4.27
N GLY A 143 5.91 4.53 -3.69
CA GLY A 143 7.26 4.39 -4.21
C GLY A 143 7.34 4.79 -5.68
N SER A 144 7.82 3.88 -6.53
CA SER A 144 7.92 4.05 -8.00
C SER A 144 6.61 3.81 -8.76
N THR A 145 5.46 3.77 -8.08
CA THR A 145 4.10 3.66 -8.65
C THR A 145 3.86 2.38 -9.47
N VAL A 146 4.54 1.28 -9.11
CA VAL A 146 4.45 -0.01 -9.82
C VAL A 146 3.04 -0.63 -9.81
N HIS A 147 2.15 -0.18 -8.92
CA HIS A 147 0.77 -0.64 -8.82
C HIS A 147 -0.21 0.14 -9.71
N ARG A 148 0.24 1.21 -10.40
CA ARG A 148 -0.64 2.09 -11.18
C ARG A 148 -1.46 1.32 -12.21
N GLU A 149 -0.79 0.56 -13.07
CA GLU A 149 -1.40 -0.14 -14.22
C GLU A 149 -2.55 -1.05 -13.77
N ILE A 150 -2.32 -1.87 -12.73
CA ILE A 150 -3.35 -2.78 -12.23
C ILE A 150 -4.52 -2.04 -11.56
N CYS A 151 -4.28 -0.91 -10.91
CA CYS A 151 -5.33 -0.13 -10.27
C CYS A 151 -6.18 0.63 -11.31
N GLU A 152 -5.55 1.12 -12.37
CA GLU A 152 -6.23 1.73 -13.52
C GLU A 152 -7.00 0.68 -14.33
N HIS A 153 -6.47 -0.55 -14.46
CA HIS A 153 -7.19 -1.69 -15.05
C HIS A 153 -8.44 -2.08 -14.26
N ALA A 154 -8.41 -1.94 -12.92
CA ALA A 154 -9.59 -2.06 -12.07
C ALA A 154 -10.62 -0.91 -12.25
N GLY A 155 -10.31 0.08 -13.09
CA GLY A 155 -11.16 1.20 -13.48
C GLY A 155 -11.01 2.44 -12.60
N PHE A 156 -10.05 2.48 -11.67
CA PHE A 156 -9.86 3.63 -10.78
C PHE A 156 -8.99 4.71 -11.42
N SER A 157 -9.27 5.96 -11.06
CA SER A 157 -8.27 7.02 -11.17
C SER A 157 -7.27 6.89 -10.01
N TYR A 158 -6.04 6.52 -10.36
CA TYR A 158 -4.95 6.26 -9.42
C TYR A 158 -4.40 7.54 -8.79
N VAL A 159 -4.32 7.56 -7.46
CA VAL A 159 -3.68 8.62 -6.68
C VAL A 159 -2.50 8.04 -5.91
N GLY A 160 -1.30 8.25 -6.43
CA GLY A 160 -0.06 7.96 -5.71
C GLY A 160 0.19 8.98 -4.61
N PHE A 161 0.62 8.50 -3.44
CA PHE A 161 0.95 9.33 -2.29
C PHE A 161 2.17 8.72 -1.58
N ASP A 162 3.20 9.53 -1.32
CA ASP A 162 4.42 9.07 -0.66
C ASP A 162 5.05 10.20 0.16
N TYR A 163 5.89 9.88 1.14
CA TYR A 163 6.61 10.90 1.90
C TYR A 163 7.80 11.50 1.15
N ASN A 164 8.47 10.70 0.31
CA ASN A 164 9.73 11.10 -0.32
C ASN A 164 10.00 10.53 -1.72
N SER A 165 9.02 9.88 -2.36
CA SER A 165 9.19 9.40 -3.75
C SER A 165 9.28 10.54 -4.76
N SER A 166 10.16 10.41 -5.76
CA SER A 166 10.21 11.35 -6.91
C SER A 166 9.13 11.09 -7.97
N GLU A 167 8.48 9.94 -7.93
CA GLU A 167 7.55 9.46 -8.97
C GLU A 167 6.08 9.75 -8.64
N THR A 168 5.80 10.22 -7.42
CA THR A 168 4.44 10.57 -7.00
C THR A 168 4.12 12.03 -7.30
N PRO A 169 2.92 12.38 -7.77
CA PRO A 169 2.52 13.77 -7.92
C PRO A 169 2.25 14.48 -6.57
N ILE A 170 2.09 13.72 -5.47
CA ILE A 170 1.72 14.25 -4.16
C ILE A 170 2.66 13.70 -3.09
N LEU A 171 3.35 14.61 -2.41
CA LEU A 171 4.15 14.28 -1.24
C LEU A 171 3.37 14.59 0.04
N GLY A 172 3.46 13.74 1.05
CA GLY A 172 2.81 14.02 2.33
C GLY A 172 3.11 12.99 3.42
N ASP A 173 2.63 13.30 4.62
CA ASP A 173 2.74 12.42 5.78
C ASP A 173 1.50 11.54 5.92
N ALA A 174 1.67 10.22 5.96
CA ALA A 174 0.56 9.28 6.10
C ALA A 174 -0.12 9.35 7.48
N HIS A 175 0.51 9.99 8.49
CA HIS A 175 -0.14 10.33 9.76
C HIS A 175 -1.12 11.52 9.63
N ALA A 176 -1.14 12.23 8.50
CA ALA A 176 -1.99 13.37 8.24
C ALA A 176 -2.36 13.45 6.75
N LEU A 177 -3.12 12.46 6.26
CA LEU A 177 -3.51 12.36 4.86
C LEU A 177 -4.25 13.62 4.40
N PRO A 178 -3.77 14.33 3.36
CA PRO A 178 -4.30 15.64 2.96
C PRO A 178 -5.53 15.50 2.06
N PHE A 179 -6.47 14.64 2.45
CA PHE A 179 -7.68 14.35 1.69
C PHE A 179 -8.91 14.47 2.58
N LYS A 180 -10.04 14.80 1.96
CA LYS A 180 -11.35 14.85 2.59
C LYS A 180 -11.76 13.46 3.08
N ASP A 181 -12.52 13.41 4.16
CA ASP A 181 -13.19 12.20 4.63
C ASP A 181 -14.01 11.55 3.51
N ASN A 182 -14.06 10.22 3.51
CA ASN A 182 -14.88 9.42 2.59
C ASN A 182 -14.66 9.80 1.11
N SER A 183 -13.40 9.92 0.69
CA SER A 183 -13.04 10.29 -0.67
C SER A 183 -12.66 9.11 -1.55
N PHE A 184 -12.04 8.07 -1.00
CA PHE A 184 -11.51 6.94 -1.76
C PHE A 184 -12.38 5.70 -1.67
N GLU A 185 -12.58 5.00 -2.79
CA GLU A 185 -13.29 3.71 -2.82
C GLU A 185 -12.36 2.53 -2.51
N PHE A 186 -11.07 2.71 -2.80
CA PHE A 186 -10.04 1.72 -2.60
C PHE A 186 -8.78 2.40 -2.07
N ILE A 187 -8.18 1.81 -1.03
CA ILE A 187 -6.86 2.17 -0.56
C ILE A 187 -5.97 0.94 -0.69
N LEU A 188 -4.78 1.15 -1.24
CA LEU A 188 -3.69 0.18 -1.31
C LEU A 188 -2.52 0.71 -0.47
N SER A 189 -1.86 -0.17 0.30
CA SER A 189 -0.62 0.17 1.00
C SER A 189 0.25 -1.07 1.20
N ILE A 190 1.37 -1.14 0.49
CA ILE A 190 2.17 -2.36 0.34
C ILE A 190 3.57 -2.14 0.93
N ALA A 191 3.90 -2.85 2.01
CA ALA A 191 5.17 -2.73 2.73
C ALA A 191 5.47 -1.30 3.21
N VAL A 192 4.51 -0.69 3.91
CA VAL A 192 4.59 0.71 4.37
C VAL A 192 4.49 0.85 5.87
N LEU A 193 3.59 0.11 6.52
CA LEU A 193 3.24 0.30 7.93
C LEU A 193 4.43 0.10 8.88
N GLU A 194 5.38 -0.75 8.51
CA GLU A 194 6.68 -0.97 9.15
C GLU A 194 7.50 0.31 9.26
N HIS A 195 7.40 1.21 8.27
CA HIS A 195 8.11 2.50 8.22
C HIS A 195 7.34 3.65 8.89
N ILE A 196 6.15 3.38 9.43
CA ILE A 196 5.29 4.39 10.05
C ILE A 196 5.53 4.42 11.56
N GLN A 197 6.01 5.56 12.07
CA GLN A 197 6.32 5.75 13.48
C GLN A 197 5.08 5.59 14.39
N ASN A 198 3.89 6.01 13.96
CA ASN A 198 2.66 5.90 14.73
C ASN A 198 1.58 5.18 13.91
N PRO A 199 1.62 3.84 13.81
CA PRO A 199 0.78 3.05 12.90
C PRO A 199 -0.72 3.24 13.17
N PHE A 200 -1.13 3.38 14.44
CA PHE A 200 -2.52 3.65 14.81
C PHE A 200 -3.08 4.95 14.21
N ILE A 201 -2.24 5.98 14.03
CA ILE A 201 -2.65 7.27 13.44
C ILE A 201 -2.84 7.10 11.93
N MET A 202 -1.89 6.47 11.23
CA MET A 202 -2.05 6.17 9.80
C MET A 202 -3.29 5.32 9.54
N MET A 203 -3.55 4.29 10.35
CA MET A 203 -4.75 3.47 10.21
C MET A 203 -6.04 4.30 10.39
N LYS A 204 -6.07 5.23 11.37
CA LYS A 204 -7.20 6.16 11.53
C LYS A 204 -7.38 7.09 10.34
N GLU A 205 -6.29 7.60 9.76
CA GLU A 205 -6.35 8.44 8.56
C GLU A 205 -6.82 7.65 7.34
N ALA A 206 -6.33 6.42 7.13
CA ALA A 206 -6.80 5.53 6.09
C ALA A 206 -8.30 5.24 6.24
N TYR A 207 -8.75 4.95 7.46
CA TYR A 207 -10.17 4.78 7.75
C TYR A 207 -10.98 6.05 7.47
N ARG A 208 -10.47 7.23 7.85
CA ARG A 208 -11.14 8.52 7.65
C ARG A 208 -11.37 8.80 6.16
N VAL A 209 -10.35 8.63 5.33
CA VAL A 209 -10.41 8.96 3.89
C VAL A 209 -11.09 7.88 3.04
N LEU A 210 -11.18 6.63 3.54
CA LEU A 210 -11.94 5.58 2.87
C LEU A 210 -13.45 5.86 2.93
N LYS A 211 -14.16 5.65 1.82
CA LYS A 211 -15.63 5.70 1.76
C LYS A 211 -16.26 4.52 2.53
N PRO A 212 -17.51 4.65 2.99
CA PRO A 212 -18.32 3.50 3.35
C PRO A 212 -18.33 2.46 2.21
N ASP A 213 -18.23 1.20 2.60
CA ASP A 213 -18.08 0.01 1.76
C ASP A 213 -16.84 0.02 0.86
N GLY A 214 -15.89 0.93 1.13
CA GLY A 214 -14.58 0.92 0.49
C GLY A 214 -13.70 -0.20 1.03
N ARG A 215 -12.71 -0.60 0.24
CA ARG A 215 -11.74 -1.64 0.61
C ARG A 215 -10.37 -1.04 0.92
N PHE A 216 -9.72 -1.53 1.96
CA PHE A 216 -8.33 -1.24 2.26
C PHE A 216 -7.54 -2.55 2.23
N ILE A 217 -6.61 -2.65 1.28
CA ILE A 217 -5.76 -3.83 1.08
C ILE A 217 -4.32 -3.42 1.30
N GLY A 218 -3.55 -4.27 1.96
CA GLY A 218 -2.14 -3.99 2.13
C GLY A 218 -1.29 -5.18 2.52
N SER A 219 0.00 -4.91 2.65
CA SER A 219 1.01 -5.83 3.20
C SER A 219 1.91 -5.11 4.20
N VAL A 220 2.51 -5.87 5.10
CA VAL A 220 3.48 -5.38 6.09
C VAL A 220 4.58 -6.40 6.32
N ALA A 221 5.80 -5.93 6.58
CA ALA A 221 6.92 -6.76 6.99
C ALA A 221 6.74 -7.37 8.40
N PHE A 222 7.22 -8.60 8.59
CA PHE A 222 7.27 -9.32 9.87
C PHE A 222 8.65 -9.94 10.15
N LEU A 223 9.00 -11.09 9.56
CA LEU A 223 10.32 -11.71 9.76
C LEU A 223 11.30 -11.35 8.64
N GLU A 224 11.20 -10.13 8.14
CA GLU A 224 12.20 -9.59 7.22
C GLU A 224 13.40 -9.04 8.00
N PRO A 225 14.61 -9.09 7.42
CA PRO A 225 15.73 -8.33 7.94
C PRO A 225 15.39 -6.84 8.02
N PHE A 226 16.02 -6.15 8.96
CA PHE A 226 15.90 -4.70 9.06
C PHE A 226 16.24 -4.03 7.71
N HIS A 227 15.36 -3.16 7.23
CA HIS A 227 15.52 -2.47 5.97
C HIS A 227 14.95 -1.05 6.01
N GLY A 228 15.53 -0.16 5.22
CA GLY A 228 15.13 1.25 5.14
C GLY A 228 15.11 1.92 6.52
N ASN A 229 13.99 2.56 6.83
CA ASN A 229 13.73 3.20 8.12
C ASN A 229 12.56 2.51 8.86
N SER A 230 12.56 1.18 8.90
CA SER A 230 11.53 0.42 9.63
C SER A 230 11.58 0.69 11.13
N PHE A 231 10.44 1.11 11.68
CA PHE A 231 10.19 1.24 13.11
C PHE A 231 9.65 -0.05 13.72
N TYR A 232 8.93 -0.85 12.92
CA TYR A 232 8.19 -2.01 13.39
C TYR A 232 8.28 -3.18 12.41
N HIS A 233 8.20 -4.38 12.96
CA HIS A 233 7.85 -5.59 12.24
C HIS A 233 6.54 -6.11 12.80
N HIS A 234 5.50 -6.15 11.97
CA HIS A 234 4.12 -6.32 12.41
C HIS A 234 3.73 -7.79 12.36
N SER A 235 3.47 -8.38 13.54
CA SER A 235 2.78 -9.67 13.59
C SER A 235 1.34 -9.51 13.11
N HIS A 236 0.72 -10.61 12.69
CA HIS A 236 -0.71 -10.67 12.37
C HIS A 236 -1.62 -10.08 13.46
N LEU A 237 -1.23 -10.19 14.74
CA LEU A 237 -1.94 -9.59 15.87
C LEU A 237 -1.77 -8.07 15.93
N GLY A 238 -0.58 -7.55 15.65
CA GLY A 238 -0.34 -6.11 15.57
C GLY A 238 -1.14 -5.44 14.46
N ILE A 239 -1.23 -6.11 13.31
CA ILE A 239 -2.07 -5.69 12.18
C ILE A 239 -3.53 -5.69 12.59
N PHE A 240 -4.02 -6.79 13.18
CA PHE A 240 -5.39 -6.90 13.64
C PHE A 240 -5.73 -5.75 14.61
N ASN A 241 -4.88 -5.54 15.60
CA ASN A 241 -5.08 -4.51 16.62
C ASN A 241 -5.15 -3.10 16.01
N SER A 242 -4.21 -2.75 15.12
CA SER A 242 -4.17 -1.42 14.50
C SER A 242 -5.34 -1.15 13.55
N LEU A 243 -5.76 -2.14 12.75
CA LEU A 243 -6.95 -2.06 11.91
C LEU A 243 -8.23 -1.94 12.75
N LYS A 244 -8.36 -2.79 13.79
CA LYS A 244 -9.53 -2.80 14.67
C LYS A 244 -9.67 -1.48 15.41
N PHE A 245 -8.56 -0.94 15.93
CA PHE A 245 -8.50 0.35 16.59
C PHE A 245 -8.98 1.50 15.71
N ALA A 246 -8.66 1.48 14.41
CA ALA A 246 -9.14 2.49 13.47
C ALA A 246 -10.63 2.36 13.11
N GLY A 247 -11.25 1.22 13.43
CA GLY A 247 -12.68 0.96 13.20
C GLY A 247 -12.97 0.11 11.95
N PHE A 248 -11.95 -0.51 11.34
CA PHE A 248 -12.14 -1.37 10.19
C PHE A 248 -12.85 -2.68 10.55
N GLU A 249 -13.63 -3.19 9.60
CA GLU A 249 -14.06 -4.57 9.55
C GLU A 249 -12.99 -5.38 8.80
N ILE A 250 -12.34 -6.29 9.53
CA ILE A 250 -11.20 -7.05 9.02
C ILE A 250 -11.73 -8.33 8.38
N GLN A 251 -11.57 -8.45 7.06
CA GLN A 251 -12.00 -9.63 6.31
C GLN A 251 -10.95 -10.73 6.35
N ARG A 252 -9.68 -10.36 6.17
CA ARG A 252 -8.54 -11.29 6.16
C ARG A 252 -7.29 -10.65 6.72
N ILE A 253 -6.52 -11.45 7.44
CA ILE A 253 -5.09 -11.23 7.68
C ILE A 253 -4.43 -12.58 7.40
N SER A 254 -3.44 -12.61 6.51
CA SER A 254 -2.87 -13.86 5.99
C SER A 254 -1.35 -13.78 5.93
N PRO A 255 -0.62 -14.84 6.31
CA PRO A 255 0.80 -14.93 6.00
C PRO A 255 1.01 -14.95 4.48
N SER A 256 2.14 -14.42 4.03
CA SER A 256 2.61 -14.59 2.65
C SER A 256 3.22 -15.98 2.49
N PRO A 257 2.64 -16.90 1.70
CA PRO A 257 3.16 -18.26 1.58
C PRO A 257 4.50 -18.31 0.82
N GLY A 258 4.66 -17.43 -0.17
CA GLY A 258 5.85 -17.36 -1.02
C GLY A 258 7.01 -16.58 -0.39
N TRP A 259 6.73 -15.77 0.64
CA TRP A 259 7.72 -14.92 1.31
C TRP A 259 7.84 -15.33 2.77
N ASN A 260 8.75 -16.28 3.05
CA ASN A 260 9.04 -16.75 4.41
C ASN A 260 10.37 -16.19 4.92
N ALA A 261 10.63 -16.31 6.23
CA ALA A 261 11.81 -15.73 6.87
C ALA A 261 13.14 -16.19 6.23
N LEU A 262 13.28 -17.46 5.84
CA LEU A 262 14.50 -17.95 5.19
C LEU A 262 14.73 -17.31 3.82
N ILE A 263 13.65 -17.12 3.05
CA ILE A 263 13.72 -16.44 1.76
C ILE A 263 14.05 -14.97 1.98
N ALA A 264 13.38 -14.30 2.93
CA ALA A 264 13.64 -12.90 3.25
C ALA A 264 15.11 -12.67 3.68
N GLU A 265 15.63 -13.47 4.60
CA GLU A 265 17.03 -13.44 5.03
C GLU A 265 18.00 -13.63 3.86
N ALA A 266 17.77 -14.64 3.02
CA ALA A 266 18.60 -14.91 1.85
C ALA A 266 18.59 -13.77 0.84
N SER A 267 17.41 -13.23 0.56
CA SER A 267 17.19 -12.21 -0.47
C SER A 267 17.60 -10.81 -0.04
N MET A 268 17.61 -10.51 1.26
CA MET A 268 17.81 -9.15 1.78
C MET A 268 19.11 -8.96 2.56
N CYS A 269 19.64 -9.99 3.22
CA CYS A 269 20.76 -9.81 4.16
C CYS A 269 21.93 -10.78 3.95
N LEU A 270 21.68 -12.09 3.80
CA LEU A 270 22.73 -13.11 3.89
C LEU A 270 23.75 -13.06 2.75
N PHE A 271 23.32 -12.68 1.54
CA PHE A 271 24.16 -12.72 0.34
C PHE A 271 24.23 -11.35 -0.35
N PRO A 272 24.96 -10.37 0.20
CA PRO A 272 25.05 -9.03 -0.37
C PRO A 272 25.62 -9.05 -1.79
N GLY A 273 24.90 -8.40 -2.73
CA GLY A 273 25.27 -8.32 -4.14
C GLY A 273 24.89 -9.56 -4.98
N LEU A 274 24.37 -10.61 -4.35
CA LEU A 274 23.92 -11.80 -5.08
C LEU A 274 22.51 -11.58 -5.65
N PRO A 275 22.25 -11.92 -6.93
CA PRO A 275 20.91 -11.80 -7.50
C PRO A 275 19.88 -12.64 -6.73
N HIS A 276 18.69 -12.09 -6.51
CA HIS A 276 17.60 -12.72 -5.74
C HIS A 276 17.36 -14.19 -6.06
N ARG A 277 17.25 -14.54 -7.35
CA ARG A 277 17.00 -15.92 -7.80
C ARG A 277 18.10 -16.89 -7.38
N LEU A 278 19.35 -16.42 -7.32
CA LEU A 278 20.48 -17.24 -6.92
C LEU A 278 20.53 -17.38 -5.40
N SER A 279 20.26 -16.29 -4.65
CA SER A 279 20.11 -16.35 -3.19
C SER A 279 19.02 -17.35 -2.77
N GLU A 280 17.86 -17.29 -3.42
CA GLU A 280 16.77 -18.25 -3.20
C GLU A 280 17.20 -19.67 -3.52
N PHE A 281 17.87 -19.89 -4.66
CA PHE A 281 18.37 -21.20 -5.06
C PHE A 281 19.30 -21.81 -4.00
N LEU A 282 20.23 -21.01 -3.46
CA LEU A 282 21.18 -21.47 -2.44
C LEU A 282 20.50 -21.93 -1.14
N ILE A 283 19.40 -21.30 -0.75
CA ILE A 283 18.67 -21.68 0.48
C ILE A 283 17.61 -22.76 0.26
N GLN A 284 17.31 -23.15 -0.98
CA GLN A 284 16.25 -24.12 -1.24
C GLN A 284 16.42 -25.46 -0.52
N PRO A 285 17.63 -26.06 -0.42
CA PRO A 285 17.80 -27.30 0.33
C PRO A 285 17.37 -27.17 1.79
N LEU A 286 17.72 -26.06 2.44
CA LEU A 286 17.34 -25.76 3.82
C LEU A 286 15.82 -25.52 3.93
N ASN A 287 15.24 -24.77 3.00
CA ASN A 287 13.80 -24.50 2.96
C ASN A 287 12.98 -25.79 2.76
N LEU A 288 13.43 -26.69 1.89
CA LEU A 288 12.81 -28.00 1.68
C LEU A 288 12.92 -28.90 2.92
N PHE A 289 14.11 -28.95 3.53
CA PHE A 289 14.33 -29.69 4.78
C PHE A 289 13.44 -29.15 5.90
N HIS A 290 13.35 -27.83 6.07
CA HIS A 290 12.44 -27.19 7.02
C HIS A 290 10.99 -27.63 6.79
N ARG A 291 10.47 -27.55 5.56
CA ARG A 291 9.09 -27.99 5.26
C ARG A 291 8.89 -29.48 5.55
N PHE A 292 9.84 -30.33 5.18
CA PHE A 292 9.79 -31.76 5.47
C PHE A 292 9.73 -32.04 6.97
N TRP A 293 10.59 -31.39 7.75
CA TRP A 293 10.69 -31.59 9.19
C TRP A 293 9.38 -31.26 9.91
N TRP A 294 8.73 -30.16 9.53
CA TRP A 294 7.43 -29.78 10.08
C TRP A 294 6.33 -30.79 9.71
N ARG A 295 6.29 -31.28 8.47
CA ARG A 295 5.34 -32.32 8.06
C ARG A 295 5.54 -33.61 8.84
N LEU A 296 6.79 -34.02 9.06
CA LEU A 296 7.12 -35.20 9.86
C LEU A 296 6.70 -35.01 11.33
N ALA A 297 7.02 -33.86 11.93
CA ALA A 297 6.64 -33.55 13.31
C ALA A 297 5.12 -33.56 13.50
N TYR A 298 4.36 -33.00 12.55
CA TYR A 298 2.89 -33.06 12.57
C TYR A 298 2.37 -34.49 12.39
N ALA A 299 2.93 -35.28 11.48
CA ALA A 299 2.51 -36.67 11.27
C ALA A 299 2.72 -37.56 12.52
N ILE A 300 3.72 -37.24 13.34
CA ILE A 300 4.00 -37.96 14.60
C ILE A 300 3.08 -37.47 15.72
N THR A 301 2.98 -36.15 15.92
CA THR A 301 2.37 -35.57 17.14
C THR A 301 0.90 -35.17 16.97
N HIS A 302 0.47 -34.88 15.74
CA HIS A 302 -0.83 -34.26 15.42
C HIS A 302 -1.08 -32.95 16.18
N ALA A 303 -0.03 -32.29 16.67
CA ALA A 303 -0.13 -31.08 17.47
C ALA A 303 -0.19 -29.81 16.61
N TYR A 304 -1.02 -28.85 17.00
CA TYR A 304 -1.22 -27.61 16.23
C TYR A 304 0.05 -26.77 16.08
N ASN A 305 0.88 -26.69 17.13
CA ASN A 305 2.12 -25.91 17.15
C ASN A 305 3.21 -26.43 16.20
N VAL A 306 3.01 -27.59 15.57
CA VAL A 306 3.85 -28.12 14.48
C VAL A 306 3.07 -28.33 13.18
N SER A 307 1.83 -27.83 13.10
CA SER A 307 1.02 -27.89 11.89
C SER A 307 1.54 -26.96 10.79
N GLU A 308 1.15 -27.24 9.54
CA GLU A 308 1.47 -26.37 8.40
C GLU A 308 0.89 -24.96 8.56
N SER A 309 -0.32 -24.84 9.13
CA SER A 309 -0.94 -23.54 9.40
C SER A 309 -0.11 -22.72 10.39
N TYR A 310 0.38 -23.36 11.46
CA TYR A 310 1.24 -22.67 12.43
C TYR A 310 2.60 -22.32 11.81
N ARG A 311 3.20 -23.22 11.02
CA ARG A 311 4.46 -22.95 10.30
C ARG A 311 4.39 -21.70 9.43
N LEU A 312 3.33 -21.60 8.63
CA LEU A 312 3.12 -20.47 7.73
C LEU A 312 2.89 -19.18 8.53
N LEU A 313 2.13 -19.25 9.62
CA LEU A 313 1.90 -18.12 10.51
C LEU A 313 3.17 -17.65 11.22
N SER A 314 3.98 -18.57 11.73
CA SER A 314 5.13 -18.27 12.58
C SER A 314 6.42 -18.00 11.80
N ASN A 315 6.47 -18.35 10.51
CA ASN A 315 7.67 -18.21 9.67
C ASN A 315 7.45 -17.30 8.46
N SER A 316 6.35 -16.55 8.40
CA SER A 316 6.12 -15.62 7.29
C SER A 316 7.05 -14.41 7.36
N GLY A 317 7.59 -13.99 6.23
CA GLY A 317 8.34 -12.74 6.10
C GLY A 317 7.40 -11.53 6.12
N ALA A 318 6.19 -11.67 5.59
CA ALA A 318 5.22 -10.57 5.50
C ALA A 318 3.78 -11.07 5.67
N PHE A 319 2.89 -10.18 6.09
CA PHE A 319 1.45 -10.45 6.17
C PHE A 319 0.68 -9.57 5.20
N TYR A 320 -0.37 -10.13 4.60
CA TYR A 320 -1.39 -9.39 3.86
C TYR A 320 -2.59 -9.11 4.75
N PHE A 321 -3.29 -8.02 4.48
CA PHE A 321 -4.59 -7.75 5.08
C PHE A 321 -5.61 -7.24 4.05
N ILE A 322 -6.87 -7.56 4.32
CA ILE A 322 -8.03 -7.06 3.59
C ILE A 322 -9.03 -6.57 4.63
N ALA A 323 -9.33 -5.29 4.57
CA ALA A 323 -10.22 -4.60 5.49
C ALA A 323 -11.24 -3.76 4.74
N THR A 324 -12.36 -3.47 5.39
CA THR A 324 -13.43 -2.64 4.84
C THR A 324 -13.94 -1.64 5.86
N LYS A 325 -14.53 -0.56 5.39
CA LYS A 325 -15.22 0.42 6.24
C LYS A 325 -16.71 0.22 6.12
N LYS A 326 -17.35 -0.28 7.17
CA LYS A 326 -18.80 -0.45 7.21
C LYS A 326 -19.53 0.89 7.22
N GLU A 327 -20.64 0.98 6.51
CA GLU A 327 -21.57 2.10 6.68
C GLU A 327 -22.10 2.11 8.13
N LYS A 328 -22.00 3.26 8.82
CA LYS A 328 -22.62 3.40 10.13
C LYS A 328 -24.13 3.37 9.91
N ASN A 329 -24.79 2.29 10.32
CA ASN A 329 -26.25 2.23 10.40
C ASN A 329 -26.72 3.49 11.15
N THR A 330 -27.37 4.41 10.44
CA THR A 330 -28.09 5.51 11.09
C THR A 330 -29.20 4.82 11.88
N PRO A 331 -29.32 5.02 13.21
CA PRO A 331 -30.43 4.43 13.95
C PRO A 331 -31.72 4.91 13.28
N LEU A 332 -32.57 3.96 12.89
CA LEU A 332 -33.91 4.24 12.39
C LEU A 332 -34.52 5.28 13.35
N LYS A 333 -34.83 6.46 12.83
CA LYS A 333 -35.70 7.39 13.57
C LYS A 333 -36.96 6.61 13.86
N ASN A 334 -37.16 6.23 15.12
CA ASN A 334 -38.44 5.76 15.59
C ASN A 334 -39.45 6.84 15.24
N THR A 335 -40.22 6.61 14.18
CA THR A 335 -41.45 7.34 13.93
C THR A 335 -42.40 6.94 15.05
N SER A 336 -42.66 7.93 15.89
CA SER A 336 -43.65 8.01 16.97
C SER A 336 -44.95 7.28 16.68
#